data_AF-A0A7G8J5C0-F1
#
_entry.id   AF-A0A7G8J5C0-F1
#
_cell.length_a   1.000
_cell.length_b   1.000
_cell.length_c   1.000
_cell.angle_alpha   90.00
_cell.angle_beta   90.00
_cell.angle_gamma   90.00
#
_symmetry.space_group_name_H-M   'P 1'
#
loop_
_entity.id
_entity.type
_entity.pdbx_description
1 polymer ?
#
loop_
_entity_poly.entity_id
_entity_poly.type
_entity_poly.pdbx_seq_one_letter_code
_entity_poly.pdbx_strand_id
1 'polypeptide(L)'
;MRFLKIPTLAFLMVGLSGFDFDKDTGLFTSKAEAFEECEDWKDSGNVVVYATNINIAEEASRFGLENLAPTSNSSGSTIDQLKYADRLYKWNQLVENFLVKQHPTKAMKIYSRMCEYEPKEKLFVGYENKKIQDGVWKDEDGMRGRMVKVKYFRY
;
A
#
# COMPACT_ATOMS: atom_id res chain seq x y z
N MET A 1 -49.10 6.33 -49.69
CA MET A 1 -48.39 5.74 -48.54
C MET A 1 -46.89 5.81 -48.78
N ARG A 2 -46.17 6.39 -47.81
CA ARG A 2 -44.75 6.19 -47.42
C ARG A 2 -44.06 7.53 -47.19
N PHE A 3 -44.21 8.01 -45.96
CA PHE A 3 -43.34 8.98 -45.32
C PHE A 3 -41.95 8.35 -45.19
N LEU A 4 -40.94 8.88 -45.89
CA LEU A 4 -39.55 8.57 -45.61
C LEU A 4 -39.08 9.56 -44.53
N LYS A 5 -38.97 9.07 -43.29
CA LYS A 5 -38.35 9.82 -42.19
C LYS A 5 -36.84 9.78 -42.38
N ILE A 6 -36.23 10.95 -42.57
CA ILE A 6 -34.77 11.13 -42.52
C ILE A 6 -34.40 11.39 -41.06
N PRO A 7 -33.60 10.56 -40.37
CA PRO A 7 -32.99 10.95 -39.12
C PRO A 7 -31.71 11.75 -39.43
N THR A 8 -31.75 13.06 -39.18
CA THR A 8 -30.56 13.91 -39.09
C THR A 8 -29.72 13.47 -37.89
N LEU A 9 -28.67 12.70 -38.16
CA LEU A 9 -27.66 12.36 -37.16
C LEU A 9 -26.62 13.48 -37.13
N ALA A 10 -26.83 14.48 -36.27
CA ALA A 10 -25.82 15.50 -35.98
C ALA A 10 -24.73 14.88 -35.10
N PHE A 11 -23.64 14.39 -35.70
CA PHE A 11 -22.40 14.09 -34.98
C PHE A 11 -21.74 15.42 -34.59
N LEU A 12 -22.09 15.95 -33.42
CA LEU A 12 -21.29 16.91 -32.69
C LEU A 12 -20.06 16.18 -32.14
N MET A 13 -19.02 16.07 -32.96
CA MET A 13 -17.67 15.76 -32.47
C MET A 13 -17.13 17.01 -31.76
N VAL A 14 -17.61 17.27 -30.55
CA VAL A 14 -16.88 18.08 -29.58
C VAL A 14 -15.76 17.18 -29.06
N GLY A 15 -14.69 17.08 -29.85
CA GLY A 15 -13.41 16.59 -29.35
C GLY A 15 -12.94 17.57 -28.30
N LEU A 16 -13.22 17.24 -27.04
CA LEU A 16 -12.81 17.98 -25.87
C LEU A 16 -11.33 18.36 -25.99
N SER A 17 -11.14 19.67 -25.99
CA SER A 17 -9.92 20.40 -25.73
C SER A 17 -9.08 19.77 -24.62
N GLY A 18 -7.76 19.92 -24.74
CA GLY A 18 -6.75 19.40 -23.82
C GLY A 18 -7.14 19.51 -22.36
N PHE A 19 -7.06 18.38 -21.66
CA PHE A 19 -6.98 18.31 -20.22
C PHE A 19 -5.64 18.88 -19.78
N ASP A 20 -5.51 20.21 -19.77
CA ASP A 20 -4.70 20.85 -18.75
C ASP A 20 -5.54 20.81 -17.48
N PHE A 21 -5.22 19.85 -16.60
CA PHE A 21 -5.69 19.93 -15.24
C PHE A 21 -5.08 21.21 -14.66
N ASP A 22 -5.85 22.29 -14.61
CA ASP A 22 -5.60 23.39 -13.69
C ASP A 22 -5.44 22.75 -12.31
N LYS A 23 -4.19 22.62 -11.86
CA LYS A 23 -3.88 21.99 -10.59
C LYS A 23 -4.44 22.89 -9.51
N ASP A 24 -5.46 22.39 -8.81
CA ASP A 24 -6.13 23.09 -7.72
C ASP A 24 -5.06 23.57 -6.73
N THR A 25 -4.95 24.89 -6.56
CA THR A 25 -3.90 25.51 -5.74
C THR A 25 -4.56 26.24 -4.59
N GLY A 26 -4.42 25.67 -3.38
CA GLY A 26 -4.77 26.34 -2.14
C GLY A 26 -3.65 27.27 -1.68
N LEU A 27 -4.00 28.47 -1.24
CA LEU A 27 -3.10 29.43 -0.60
C LEU A 27 -3.48 29.54 0.88
N PHE A 28 -2.52 29.24 1.74
CA PHE A 28 -2.70 29.19 3.19
C PHE A 28 -1.82 30.23 3.88
N THR A 29 -2.19 30.62 5.08
CA THR A 29 -1.51 31.70 5.81
C THR A 29 -0.20 31.25 6.46
N SER A 30 -0.02 29.95 6.65
CA SER A 30 1.17 29.39 7.28
C SER A 30 1.53 28.00 6.74
N LYS A 31 2.79 27.60 6.97
CA LYS A 31 3.27 26.24 6.69
C LYS A 31 2.45 25.17 7.44
N ALA A 32 2.08 25.44 8.68
CA ALA A 32 1.33 24.50 9.51
C ALA A 32 -0.06 24.27 8.94
N GLU A 33 -0.75 25.35 8.56
CA GLU A 33 -2.07 25.28 7.93
C GLU A 33 -2.01 24.54 6.58
N ALA A 34 -1.03 24.86 5.73
CA ALA A 34 -0.86 24.15 4.46
C ALA A 34 -0.53 22.65 4.65
N PHE A 35 0.16 22.30 5.74
CA PHE A 35 0.44 20.91 6.08
C PHE A 35 -0.81 20.19 6.54
N GLU A 36 -1.56 20.76 7.49
CA GLU A 36 -2.81 20.19 8.02
C GLU A 36 -3.82 19.96 6.88
N GLU A 37 -4.01 20.93 6.01
CA GLU A 37 -4.91 20.81 4.85
C GLU A 37 -4.44 19.77 3.83
N CYS A 38 -3.13 19.59 3.66
CA CYS A 38 -2.61 18.52 2.83
C CYS A 38 -2.88 17.15 3.46
N GLU A 39 -2.66 17.01 4.76
CA GLU A 39 -2.88 15.77 5.49
C GLU A 39 -4.37 15.39 5.54
N ASP A 40 -5.26 16.35 5.78
CA ASP A 40 -6.72 16.14 5.74
C ASP A 40 -7.17 15.72 4.33
N TRP A 41 -6.63 16.36 3.29
CA TRP A 41 -6.90 15.97 1.91
C TRP A 41 -6.40 14.56 1.59
N LYS A 42 -5.21 14.19 2.10
CA LYS A 42 -4.64 12.84 1.96
C LYS A 42 -5.53 11.80 2.67
N ASP A 43 -5.96 12.09 3.89
CA ASP A 43 -6.74 11.18 4.74
C ASP A 43 -8.18 11.00 4.26
N SER A 44 -8.73 11.98 3.54
CA SER A 44 -10.01 11.84 2.82
C SER A 44 -9.93 10.94 1.58
N GLY A 45 -8.71 10.53 1.17
CA GLY A 45 -8.49 9.62 0.06
C GLY A 45 -8.86 8.17 0.41
N ASN A 46 -9.20 7.38 -0.61
CA ASN A 46 -9.45 5.96 -0.43
C ASN A 46 -8.19 5.22 -0.02
N VAL A 47 -8.35 4.21 0.85
CA VAL A 47 -7.28 3.31 1.30
C VAL A 47 -7.65 1.88 0.95
N VAL A 48 -6.70 1.15 0.40
CA VAL A 48 -6.87 -0.25 0.01
C VAL A 48 -5.86 -1.12 0.76
N VAL A 49 -6.30 -2.32 1.14
CA VAL A 49 -5.50 -3.28 1.90
C VAL A 49 -5.23 -4.48 1.01
N TYR A 50 -3.96 -4.72 0.69
CA TYR A 50 -3.55 -5.86 -0.12
C TYR A 50 -2.82 -6.89 0.72
N ALA A 51 -3.00 -8.16 0.36
CA ALA A 51 -2.13 -9.24 0.81
C ALA A 51 -0.85 -9.22 -0.06
N THR A 52 0.29 -8.96 0.56
CA THR A 52 1.60 -9.12 -0.10
C THR A 52 2.37 -10.28 0.52
N ASN A 53 3.15 -10.99 -0.29
CA ASN A 53 4.03 -12.04 0.21
C ASN A 53 5.06 -11.43 1.16
N ILE A 54 5.20 -11.99 2.36
CA ILE A 54 6.20 -11.50 3.29
C ILE A 54 7.60 -11.85 2.79
N ASN A 55 8.57 -10.98 3.09
CA ASN A 55 9.98 -11.30 2.93
C ASN A 55 10.33 -12.48 3.85
N ILE A 56 10.54 -13.65 3.25
CA ILE A 56 10.84 -14.91 3.95
C ILE A 56 12.07 -14.77 4.85
N ALA A 57 13.07 -13.96 4.46
CA ALA A 57 14.26 -13.75 5.28
C ALA A 57 13.96 -12.96 6.57
N GLU A 58 13.06 -11.98 6.51
CA GLU A 58 12.66 -11.19 7.69
C GLU A 58 11.88 -12.06 8.68
N GLU A 59 10.95 -12.88 8.20
CA GLU A 59 10.17 -13.78 9.08
C GLU A 59 10.99 -14.93 9.62
N ALA A 60 11.93 -15.49 8.83
CA ALA A 60 12.87 -16.46 9.36
C ALA A 60 13.73 -15.86 10.49
N SER A 61 14.14 -14.60 10.34
CA SER A 61 14.87 -13.88 11.39
C SER A 61 14.02 -13.69 12.65
N ARG A 62 12.76 -13.25 12.49
CA ARG A 62 11.83 -13.08 13.62
C ARG A 62 11.53 -14.41 14.31
N PHE A 63 11.27 -15.46 13.53
CA PHE A 63 11.06 -16.81 14.05
C PHE A 63 12.23 -17.27 14.90
N GLY A 64 13.48 -17.05 14.46
CA GLY A 64 14.68 -17.41 15.21
C GLY A 64 14.86 -16.64 16.52
N LEU A 65 14.38 -15.40 16.60
CA LEU A 65 14.38 -14.59 17.82
C LEU A 65 13.31 -15.04 18.81
N GLU A 66 12.12 -15.37 18.32
CA GLU A 66 10.98 -15.81 19.15
C GLU A 66 11.11 -17.28 19.59
N ASN A 67 11.75 -18.11 18.79
CA ASN A 67 11.85 -19.56 18.96
C ASN A 67 13.32 -20.00 18.96
N LEU A 68 14.04 -19.63 20.01
CA LEU A 68 15.46 -19.96 20.17
C LEU A 68 15.71 -21.47 20.09
N ALA A 69 16.72 -21.84 19.30
CA ALA A 69 17.12 -23.24 19.17
C ALA A 69 17.60 -23.80 20.52
N PRO A 70 17.15 -25.01 20.93
CA PRO A 70 17.61 -25.63 22.15
C PRO A 70 19.14 -25.83 22.12
N THR A 71 19.82 -25.32 23.12
CA THR A 71 21.26 -25.54 23.29
C THR A 71 21.52 -26.87 23.99
N SER A 72 22.49 -27.63 23.48
CA SER A 72 22.93 -28.86 24.13
C SER A 72 23.91 -28.50 25.25
N ASN A 73 23.62 -28.92 26.48
CA ASN A 73 24.61 -28.87 27.55
C ASN A 73 25.40 -30.19 27.52
N SER A 74 26.66 -30.14 27.08
CA SER A 74 27.49 -31.34 26.86
C SER A 74 27.89 -32.09 28.14
N SER A 75 27.55 -31.56 29.32
CA SER A 75 27.93 -32.11 30.64
C SER A 75 26.75 -32.67 31.45
N GLY A 76 25.59 -32.89 30.83
CA GLY A 76 24.34 -33.27 31.53
C GLY A 76 24.18 -34.76 31.80
N SER A 77 23.44 -35.08 32.86
CA SER A 77 23.00 -36.45 33.17
C SER A 77 22.12 -37.05 32.08
N THR A 78 21.86 -38.36 32.09
CA THR A 78 20.92 -39.02 31.15
C THR A 78 19.54 -38.35 31.14
N ILE A 79 19.08 -37.83 32.28
CA ILE A 79 17.81 -37.10 32.39
C ILE A 79 17.88 -35.77 31.62
N ASP A 80 19.03 -35.08 31.65
CA ASP A 80 19.22 -33.82 30.93
C ASP A 80 19.29 -34.05 29.42
N GLN A 81 19.87 -35.18 28.99
CA GLN A 81 19.86 -35.61 27.60
C GLN A 81 18.43 -35.89 27.10
N LEU A 82 17.61 -36.57 27.89
CA LEU A 82 16.20 -36.82 27.56
C LEU A 82 15.39 -35.51 27.49
N LYS A 83 15.59 -34.59 28.45
CA LYS A 83 14.95 -33.26 28.42
C LYS A 83 15.39 -32.44 27.22
N TYR A 84 16.66 -32.53 26.81
CA TYR A 84 17.14 -31.88 25.60
C TYR A 84 16.47 -32.45 24.35
N ALA A 85 16.38 -33.78 24.23
CA ALA A 85 15.71 -34.44 23.12
C ALA A 85 14.24 -34.03 22.99
N ASP A 86 13.50 -33.94 24.11
CA ASP A 86 12.11 -33.46 24.11
C ASP A 86 11.99 -32.00 23.64
N ARG A 87 12.88 -31.12 24.10
CA ARG A 87 12.92 -29.71 23.63
C ARG A 87 13.25 -29.62 22.15
N LEU A 88 14.20 -30.42 21.67
CA LEU A 88 14.60 -30.47 20.27
C LEU A 88 13.45 -30.97 19.38
N TYR A 89 12.74 -32.01 19.82
CA TYR A 89 11.55 -32.51 19.14
C TYR A 89 10.46 -31.43 19.01
N LYS A 90 10.14 -30.73 20.10
CA LYS A 90 9.18 -29.61 20.09
C LYS A 90 9.62 -28.47 19.18
N TRP A 91 10.89 -28.10 19.22
CA TRP A 91 11.43 -27.06 18.36
C TRP A 91 11.36 -27.45 16.88
N ASN A 92 11.68 -28.70 16.53
CA ASN A 92 11.53 -29.20 15.15
C ASN A 92 10.07 -29.12 14.67
N GLN A 93 9.08 -29.44 15.52
CA GLN A 93 7.67 -29.25 15.16
C GLN A 93 7.31 -27.78 14.90
N LEU A 94 7.91 -26.83 15.63
CA LEU A 94 7.71 -25.40 15.36
C LEU A 94 8.31 -24.99 14.02
N VAL A 95 9.51 -25.50 13.69
CA VAL A 95 10.16 -25.27 12.40
C VAL A 95 9.35 -25.84 11.26
N GLU A 96 8.89 -27.09 11.35
CA GLU A 96 8.05 -27.72 10.33
C GLU A 96 6.76 -26.92 10.12
N ASN A 97 6.09 -26.52 11.19
CA ASN A 97 4.90 -25.67 11.11
C ASN A 97 5.18 -24.32 10.47
N PHE A 98 6.34 -23.71 10.75
CA PHE A 98 6.76 -22.47 10.11
C PHE A 98 6.98 -22.67 8.61
N LEU A 99 7.72 -23.72 8.21
CA LEU A 99 8.03 -24.03 6.81
C LEU A 99 6.79 -24.40 5.99
N VAL A 100 5.87 -25.20 6.55
CA VAL A 100 4.62 -25.62 5.86
C VAL A 100 3.66 -24.44 5.69
N LYS A 101 3.69 -23.46 6.58
CA LYS A 101 2.86 -22.24 6.48
C LYS A 101 3.49 -21.14 5.62
N GLN A 102 4.60 -21.38 4.93
CA GLN A 102 5.33 -20.34 4.17
C GLN A 102 4.64 -19.91 2.85
N HIS A 103 3.40 -19.42 2.96
CA HIS A 103 2.91 -18.33 2.14
C HIS A 103 2.28 -17.28 3.07
N PRO A 104 3.00 -16.78 4.09
CA PRO A 104 2.41 -15.84 5.00
C PRO A 104 2.28 -14.53 4.22
N THR A 105 1.04 -14.10 4.03
CA THR A 105 0.74 -12.81 3.42
C THR A 105 0.57 -11.77 4.51
N LYS A 106 1.17 -10.59 4.35
CA LYS A 106 0.92 -9.44 5.21
C LYS A 106 0.00 -8.45 4.54
N ALA A 107 -0.86 -7.84 5.33
CA ALA A 107 -1.67 -6.71 4.90
C ALA A 107 -0.78 -5.47 4.70
N MET A 108 -0.73 -4.94 3.48
CA MET A 108 -0.12 -3.67 3.13
C MET A 108 -1.22 -2.66 2.81
N LYS A 109 -1.21 -1.51 3.48
CA LYS A 109 -2.10 -0.38 3.16
C LYS A 109 -1.48 0.45 2.05
N ILE A 110 -2.24 0.70 0.99
CA ILE A 110 -1.87 1.62 -0.08
C ILE A 110 -2.90 2.75 -0.09
N TYR A 111 -2.39 3.98 0.00
CA TYR A 111 -3.20 5.18 -0.01
C TYR A 111 -3.35 5.67 -1.45
N SER A 112 -4.56 6.12 -1.81
CA SER A 112 -4.82 6.77 -3.10
C SER A 112 -4.14 8.12 -3.22
N ARG A 113 -3.86 8.79 -2.10
CA ARG A 113 -3.29 10.14 -2.05
C ARG A 113 -2.03 10.18 -1.21
N MET A 114 -1.15 11.14 -1.51
CA MET A 114 0.02 11.45 -0.70
C MET A 114 0.36 12.94 -0.80
N CYS A 115 1.06 13.42 0.22
CA CYS A 115 1.61 14.76 0.30
C CYS A 115 3.13 14.72 0.32
N GLU A 116 3.77 15.50 -0.55
CA GLU A 116 5.22 15.68 -0.57
C GLU A 116 5.55 17.15 -0.32
N TYR A 117 6.49 17.40 0.57
CA TYR A 117 6.92 18.77 0.89
C TYR A 117 8.01 19.25 -0.08
N GLU A 118 7.75 20.35 -0.78
CA GLU A 118 8.72 21.02 -1.67
C GLU A 118 9.20 22.34 -1.01
N PRO A 119 10.31 22.34 -0.24
CA PRO A 119 10.73 23.49 0.56
C PRO A 119 11.14 24.71 -0.26
N LYS A 120 11.70 24.51 -1.46
CA LYS A 120 12.14 25.60 -2.34
C LYS A 120 10.96 26.44 -2.83
N GLU A 121 9.84 25.79 -3.09
CA GLU A 121 8.61 26.41 -3.62
C GLU A 121 7.63 26.83 -2.50
N LYS A 122 7.97 26.51 -1.23
CA LYS A 122 7.13 26.74 -0.04
C LYS A 122 5.72 26.17 -0.22
N LEU A 123 5.65 24.89 -0.59
CA LEU A 123 4.37 24.22 -0.76
C LEU A 123 4.45 22.74 -0.44
N PHE A 124 3.27 22.14 -0.25
CA PHE A 124 3.08 20.70 -0.31
C PHE A 124 2.41 20.34 -1.64
N VAL A 125 2.87 19.26 -2.26
CA VAL A 125 2.30 18.71 -3.49
C VAL A 125 1.44 17.51 -3.14
N GLY A 126 0.16 17.61 -3.50
CA GLY A 126 -0.78 16.51 -3.45
C GLY A 126 -0.68 15.66 -4.70
N TYR A 127 -0.36 14.38 -4.53
CA TYR A 127 -0.43 13.39 -5.60
C TYR A 127 -1.61 12.46 -5.38
N GLU A 128 -2.23 12.02 -6.48
CA GLU A 128 -3.36 11.09 -6.46
C GLU A 128 -3.17 9.95 -7.47
N ASN A 129 -3.49 8.73 -7.06
CA ASN A 129 -3.70 7.58 -7.91
C ASN A 129 -5.21 7.43 -8.14
N LYS A 130 -5.65 7.88 -9.32
CA LYS A 130 -7.07 7.84 -9.70
C LYS A 130 -7.68 6.44 -9.69
N LYS A 131 -6.93 5.40 -10.06
CA LYS A 131 -7.50 4.04 -10.08
C LYS A 131 -7.91 3.55 -8.69
N ILE A 132 -7.14 3.92 -7.66
CA ILE A 132 -7.50 3.63 -6.26
C ILE A 132 -8.63 4.55 -5.80
N GLN A 133 -8.55 5.84 -6.13
CA GLN A 133 -9.58 6.81 -5.76
C GLN A 133 -10.95 6.49 -6.38
N ASP A 134 -10.99 6.00 -7.62
CA ASP A 134 -12.22 5.69 -8.36
C ASP A 134 -12.79 4.30 -8.03
N GLY A 135 -12.15 3.52 -7.15
CA GLY A 135 -12.65 2.20 -6.75
C GLY A 135 -12.33 1.06 -7.72
N VAL A 136 -11.54 1.31 -8.77
CA VAL A 136 -11.16 0.32 -9.81
C VAL A 136 -10.05 -0.63 -9.34
N TRP A 137 -9.52 -0.41 -8.13
CA TRP A 137 -8.40 -1.12 -7.49
C TRP A 137 -8.52 -2.64 -7.29
N LYS A 138 -9.62 -3.28 -7.68
CA LYS A 138 -9.80 -4.74 -7.53
C LYS A 138 -8.91 -5.56 -8.48
N ASP A 139 -8.22 -4.90 -9.42
CA ASP A 139 -7.28 -5.52 -10.36
C ASP A 139 -5.82 -5.11 -10.06
N GLU A 140 -4.85 -5.88 -10.60
CA GLU A 140 -3.43 -5.51 -10.53
C GLU A 140 -3.16 -4.13 -11.14
N ASP A 141 -3.97 -3.73 -12.11
CA ASP A 141 -3.84 -2.48 -12.82
C ASP A 141 -4.12 -1.26 -11.95
N GLY A 142 -5.04 -1.36 -11.00
CA GLY A 142 -5.33 -0.34 -10.00
C GLY A 142 -4.28 -0.26 -8.91
N MET A 143 -3.66 -1.40 -8.56
CA MET A 143 -2.48 -1.43 -7.69
C MET A 143 -1.29 -0.70 -8.35
N ARG A 144 -1.08 -0.88 -9.65
CA ARG A 144 0.02 -0.25 -10.42
C ARG A 144 -0.29 1.18 -10.89
N GLY A 145 -1.43 1.76 -10.48
CA GLY A 145 -1.82 3.10 -10.88
C GLY A 145 -0.73 4.14 -10.60
N ARG A 146 -0.51 5.06 -11.54
CA ARG A 146 0.52 6.10 -11.41
C ARG A 146 0.02 7.20 -10.47
N MET A 147 0.85 7.60 -9.52
CA MET A 147 0.64 8.81 -8.74
C MET A 147 0.87 10.03 -9.65
N VAL A 148 -0.11 10.93 -9.71
CA VAL A 148 -0.04 12.15 -10.54
C VAL A 148 -0.21 13.37 -9.63
N LYS A 149 0.56 14.43 -9.87
CA LYS A 149 0.40 15.72 -9.18
C LYS A 149 -0.96 16.33 -9.54
N VAL A 150 -1.82 16.54 -8.56
CA VAL A 150 -3.18 17.06 -8.78
C VAL A 150 -3.52 18.30 -7.97
N LYS A 151 -2.82 18.54 -6.86
CA LYS A 151 -3.12 19.64 -5.94
C LYS A 151 -1.86 20.28 -5.38
N TYR A 152 -1.91 21.58 -5.10
CA TYR A 152 -0.84 22.32 -4.44
C TYR A 152 -1.37 23.01 -3.19
N PHE A 153 -0.59 22.98 -2.11
CA PHE A 153 -0.89 23.63 -0.84
C PHE A 153 0.24 24.59 -0.50
N ARG A 154 0.09 25.86 -0.90
CA ARG A 154 1.14 26.87 -0.84
C ARG A 154 0.97 27.78 0.38
N TYR A 155 2.08 28.26 0.94
CA TYR A 155 2.12 29.19 2.07
C TYR A 155 3.26 30.21 1.96
#